data_AF-A0A0K8R519-F1
#
_entry.id   AF-A0A0K8R519-F1
#
_cell.length_a   1.000
_cell.length_b   1.000
_cell.length_c   1.000
_cell.angle_alpha   90.00
_cell.angle_beta   90.00
_cell.angle_gamma   90.00
#
_symmetry.space_group_name_H-M   'P 1'
#
loop_
_entity.id
_entity.type
_entity.pdbx_description
1 polymer ?
#
loop_
_entity_poly.entity_id
_entity_poly.type
_entity_poly.pdbx_seq_one_letter_code
_entity_poly.pdbx_strand_id
1 'polypeptide(L)'
;MLPITCPVETTNVPDGCTKVNFPSFLNTAENTLAKTLGKYCHLVYPNKHLNGTWIGIIGQRKPCTVCCICKDIEGTLHYSLTNAPNQFPCPRGKCNSKGKCIKKKST
;
A
#
# COMPACT_ATOMS: atom_id res chain seq x y z
N MET A 1 14.96 29.95 25.79
CA MET A 1 14.10 28.83 25.38
C MET A 1 14.29 28.64 23.88
N LEU A 2 15.00 27.58 23.48
CA LEU A 2 15.12 27.21 22.07
C LEU A 2 13.84 26.47 21.67
N PRO A 3 13.21 26.77 20.53
CA PRO A 3 12.06 26.01 20.08
C PRO A 3 12.51 24.56 19.84
N ILE A 4 11.83 23.62 20.48
CA ILE A 4 11.95 22.20 20.17
C ILE A 4 11.32 22.03 18.79
N THR A 5 12.12 22.19 17.74
CA THR A 5 11.74 21.78 16.39
C THR A 5 11.66 20.26 16.39
N CYS A 6 10.44 19.72 16.37
CA CYS A 6 10.22 18.32 16.06
C CYS A 6 10.86 18.04 14.69
N PRO A 7 11.79 17.07 14.56
CA PRO A 7 12.28 16.69 13.26
C PRO A 7 11.08 16.22 12.44
N VAL A 8 10.78 16.92 11.35
CA VAL A 8 9.92 16.37 10.31
C VAL A 8 10.70 15.21 9.71
N GLU A 9 10.45 14.00 10.21
CA GLU A 9 10.84 12.79 9.51
C GLU A 9 10.30 12.95 8.09
N THR A 10 11.20 13.16 7.14
CA THR A 10 10.87 13.19 5.72
C THR A 10 10.60 11.74 5.33
N THR A 11 9.46 11.21 5.79
CA THR A 11 9.03 9.88 5.39
C THR A 11 8.78 9.95 3.90
N ASN A 12 9.60 9.23 3.13
CA ASN A 12 9.50 9.05 1.67
C ASN A 12 8.18 8.34 1.28
N VAL A 13 7.05 8.90 1.66
CA VAL A 13 5.71 8.41 1.34
C VAL A 13 5.36 8.94 -0.05
N PRO A 14 5.21 8.07 -1.06
CA PRO A 14 4.92 8.50 -2.41
C PRO A 14 3.57 9.22 -2.51
N ASP A 15 3.44 10.12 -3.49
CA ASP A 15 2.18 10.81 -3.77
C ASP A 15 1.04 9.82 -4.09
N GLY A 16 -0.03 9.89 -3.31
CA GLY A 16 -1.15 8.95 -3.35
C GLY A 16 -1.13 7.89 -2.24
N CYS A 17 -0.05 7.82 -1.46
CA CYS A 17 0.01 7.03 -0.23
C CYS A 17 -0.17 7.89 1.01
N THR A 18 -0.45 7.23 2.13
CA THR A 18 -0.62 7.87 3.43
C THR A 18 0.24 7.16 4.46
N LYS A 19 0.83 7.92 5.38
CA LYS A 19 1.55 7.34 6.52
C LYS A 19 0.58 6.48 7.33
N VAL A 20 1.02 5.29 7.70
CA VAL A 20 0.20 4.32 8.45
C VAL A 20 0.76 4.13 9.86
N ASN A 21 -0.14 3.85 10.80
CA ASN A 21 0.24 3.27 12.08
C ASN A 21 0.42 1.74 11.90
N PHE A 22 1.56 1.31 11.38
CA PHE A 22 1.79 -0.10 11.00
C PHE A 22 1.38 -1.15 12.06
N PRO A 23 1.62 -0.96 13.37
CA PRO A 23 1.17 -1.88 14.42
C PRO A 23 -0.33 -2.18 14.42
N SER A 24 -1.20 -1.26 13.97
CA SER A 24 -2.65 -1.49 13.93
C SER A 24 -3.05 -2.60 12.96
N PHE A 25 -2.16 -3.00 12.05
CA PHE A 25 -2.41 -4.04 11.05
C PHE A 25 -1.90 -5.42 11.49
N LEU A 26 -0.97 -5.49 12.45
CA LEU A 26 -0.34 -6.74 12.87
C LEU A 26 -1.35 -7.70 13.52
N ASN A 27 -2.19 -7.17 14.40
CA ASN A 27 -3.17 -7.95 15.18
C ASN A 27 -4.51 -8.16 14.43
N THR A 28 -4.54 -7.92 13.12
CA THR A 28 -5.75 -8.13 12.30
C THR A 28 -5.81 -9.54 11.73
N ALA A 29 -7.00 -10.01 11.36
CA ALA A 29 -7.18 -11.32 10.73
C ALA A 29 -6.39 -11.45 9.41
N GLU A 30 -5.89 -12.66 9.12
CA GLU A 30 -5.07 -12.95 7.92
C GLU A 30 -5.76 -12.66 6.59
N ASN A 31 -7.09 -12.69 6.56
CA ASN A 31 -7.93 -12.43 5.40
C ASN A 31 -8.35 -10.97 5.24
N THR A 32 -7.81 -10.05 6.06
CA THR A 32 -8.06 -8.62 5.85
C THR A 32 -7.55 -8.18 4.49
N LEU A 33 -8.21 -7.15 3.92
CA LEU A 33 -7.77 -6.53 2.67
C LEU A 33 -6.30 -6.08 2.77
N ALA A 34 -5.90 -5.55 3.93
CA ALA A 34 -4.54 -5.07 4.14
C ALA A 34 -3.49 -6.17 4.02
N LYS A 35 -3.70 -7.32 4.69
CA LYS A 35 -2.79 -8.47 4.60
C LYS A 35 -2.85 -9.16 3.23
N THR A 36 -4.03 -9.22 2.61
CA THR A 36 -4.21 -9.76 1.25
C THR A 36 -3.43 -8.94 0.22
N LEU A 37 -3.56 -7.61 0.26
CA LEU A 37 -2.78 -6.71 -0.59
C LEU A 37 -1.30 -6.71 -0.20
N GLY A 38 -0.96 -6.97 1.07
CA GLY A 38 0.43 -7.15 1.52
C GLY A 38 1.09 -8.36 0.85
N LYS A 39 0.40 -9.50 0.79
CA LYS A 39 0.85 -10.69 0.05
C LYS A 39 1.04 -10.37 -1.43
N TYR A 40 0.10 -9.65 -2.04
CA TYR A 40 0.24 -9.16 -3.41
C TYR A 40 1.47 -8.25 -3.61
N CYS A 41 1.71 -7.32 -2.68
CA CYS A 41 2.87 -6.43 -2.72
C CYS A 41 4.19 -7.19 -2.67
N HIS A 42 4.30 -8.23 -1.84
CA HIS A 42 5.48 -9.09 -1.79
C HIS A 42 5.72 -9.79 -3.14
N LEU A 43 4.65 -10.24 -3.82
CA LEU A 43 4.77 -10.84 -5.15
C LEU A 43 5.19 -9.84 -6.24
N VAL A 44 4.75 -8.58 -6.14
CA VAL A 44 5.17 -7.51 -7.07
C VAL A 44 6.62 -7.08 -6.82
N TYR A 45 7.07 -7.12 -5.57
CA TYR A 45 8.40 -6.70 -5.14
C TYR A 45 9.19 -7.85 -4.50
N PRO A 46 9.42 -8.97 -5.23
CA PRO A 46 9.97 -10.19 -4.64
C PRO A 46 11.41 -10.03 -4.13
N ASN A 47 12.15 -9.04 -4.62
CA ASN A 47 13.55 -8.80 -4.26
C ASN A 47 13.73 -7.66 -3.23
N LYS A 48 12.65 -7.03 -2.77
CA LYS A 48 12.72 -5.96 -1.77
C LYS A 48 12.37 -6.54 -0.41
N HIS A 49 13.18 -6.24 0.60
CA HIS A 49 12.90 -6.56 2.02
C HIS A 49 12.33 -7.98 2.21
N LEU A 50 13.07 -9.00 1.77
CA LEU A 50 12.66 -10.42 1.73
C LEU A 50 12.06 -10.93 3.06
N ASN A 51 12.59 -10.42 4.18
CA ASN A 51 12.17 -10.81 5.53
C ASN A 51 11.27 -9.77 6.22
N GLY A 52 10.80 -8.77 5.47
CA GLY A 52 9.95 -7.73 5.98
C GLY A 52 8.48 -8.14 6.05
N THR A 53 7.73 -7.51 6.95
CA THR A 53 6.28 -7.72 7.01
C THR A 53 5.59 -6.74 6.06
N TRP A 54 4.73 -7.26 5.19
CA TRP A 54 4.07 -6.47 4.14
C TRP A 54 2.59 -6.26 4.42
N ILE A 55 2.13 -5.03 4.22
CA ILE A 55 0.71 -4.68 4.10
C ILE A 55 0.49 -3.88 2.83
N GLY A 56 -0.72 -3.90 2.30
CA GLY A 56 -1.12 -3.06 1.18
C GLY A 56 -2.39 -2.28 1.51
N ILE A 57 -2.43 -1.00 1.15
CA ILE A 57 -3.66 -0.19 1.26
C ILE A 57 -3.99 0.43 -0.09
N ILE A 58 -5.26 0.78 -0.30
CA ILE A 58 -5.66 1.48 -1.52
C ILE A 58 -5.07 2.90 -1.48
N GLY A 59 -4.48 3.34 -2.59
CA GLY A 59 -3.99 4.70 -2.75
C GLY A 59 -5.12 5.72 -2.63
N GLN A 60 -4.88 6.80 -1.90
CA GLN A 60 -5.85 7.88 -1.78
C GLN A 60 -5.96 8.62 -3.12
N ARG A 61 -7.19 8.94 -3.54
CA ARG A 61 -7.52 9.74 -4.74
C ARG A 61 -7.09 9.13 -6.10
N LYS A 62 -6.32 8.05 -6.10
CA LYS A 62 -5.91 7.31 -7.31
C LYS A 62 -6.53 5.92 -7.31
N PRO A 63 -7.72 5.73 -7.93
CA PRO A 63 -8.30 4.40 -8.05
C PRO A 63 -7.33 3.46 -8.77
N CYS A 64 -7.39 2.17 -8.44
CA CYS A 64 -6.49 1.15 -9.01
C CYS A 64 -5.00 1.34 -8.71
N THR A 65 -4.68 2.11 -7.67
CA THR A 65 -3.33 2.20 -7.10
C THR A 65 -3.33 1.53 -5.72
N VAL A 66 -2.27 0.78 -5.44
CA VAL A 66 -2.01 0.17 -4.13
C VAL A 66 -0.71 0.73 -3.59
N CYS A 67 -0.75 1.15 -2.33
CA CYS A 67 0.40 1.50 -1.54
C CYS A 67 0.88 0.27 -0.80
N CYS A 68 2.05 -0.20 -1.16
CA CYS A 68 2.75 -1.28 -0.49
C CYS A 68 3.61 -0.70 0.62
N ILE A 69 3.41 -1.18 1.84
CA ILE A 69 4.19 -0.80 3.01
C ILE A 69 4.88 -2.04 3.54
N CYS A 70 6.20 -2.00 3.57
CA CYS A 70 7.03 -3.02 4.18
C CYS A 70 7.63 -2.47 5.47
N LYS A 71 7.45 -3.19 6.58
CA LYS A 71 8.28 -2.99 7.77
C LYS A 71 9.44 -3.98 7.70
N ASP A 72 10.66 -3.48 7.54
CA ASP A 72 11.84 -4.34 7.53
C ASP A 72 12.17 -4.88 8.93
N ILE A 73 13.23 -5.68 9.02
CA ILE A 73 13.67 -6.32 10.26
C ILE A 73 14.19 -5.32 11.30
N GLU A 74 14.66 -4.15 10.86
CA GLU A 74 15.13 -3.06 11.73
C GLU A 74 13.96 -2.18 12.22
N GLY A 75 12.77 -2.42 11.67
CA GLY A 75 11.55 -1.72 12.00
C GLY A 75 11.27 -0.49 11.16
N THR A 76 12.09 -0.22 10.13
CA THR A 76 11.92 0.90 9.21
C THR A 76 10.78 0.62 8.24
N LEU A 77 9.96 1.65 7.98
CA LEU A 77 8.84 1.57 7.04
C LEU A 77 9.25 2.03 5.64
N HIS A 78 9.13 1.14 4.69
CA HIS A 78 9.40 1.38 3.27
C HIS A 78 8.08 1.43 2.50
N TYR A 79 7.91 2.47 1.69
CA TYR A 79 6.69 2.69 0.90
C TYR A 79 7.00 2.50 -0.59
N SER A 80 6.08 1.87 -1.31
CA SER A 80 6.16 1.72 -2.77
C SER A 80 4.77 1.75 -3.38
N LEU A 81 4.64 2.27 -4.59
CA LEU A 81 3.39 2.29 -5.35
C LEU A 81 3.34 1.13 -6.32
N THR A 82 2.18 0.52 -6.49
CA THR A 82 1.94 -0.41 -7.59
C THR A 82 0.51 -0.24 -8.11
N ASN A 83 0.24 -0.79 -9.30
CA ASN A 83 -1.12 -0.94 -9.77
C ASN A 83 -1.86 -1.96 -8.90
N ALA A 84 -3.17 -1.77 -8.72
CA ALA A 84 -4.01 -2.78 -8.10
C ALA A 84 -4.04 -4.07 -8.96
N PRO A 85 -4.31 -5.23 -8.36
CA PRO A 85 -4.50 -6.47 -9.10
C PRO A 85 -5.52 -6.32 -10.23
N ASN A 86 -5.33 -7.07 -11.32
CA ASN A 86 -6.32 -7.09 -12.39
C ASN A 86 -7.68 -7.54 -11.82
N GLN A 87 -8.75 -6.92 -12.29
CA GLN A 87 -10.12 -7.10 -11.80
C GLN A 87 -10.42 -6.60 -10.38
N PHE A 88 -9.45 -5.98 -9.67
CA PHE A 88 -9.69 -5.39 -8.37
C PHE A 88 -10.83 -4.35 -8.45
N PRO A 89 -11.78 -4.34 -7.49
CA PRO A 89 -12.93 -3.44 -7.56
C PRO A 89 -12.49 -1.97 -7.46
N CYS A 90 -13.13 -1.13 -8.26
CA CYS A 90 -13.00 0.32 -8.18
C CYS A 90 -14.41 0.95 -8.32
N PRO A 91 -14.62 2.23 -7.93
CA PRO A 91 -15.97 2.78 -7.74
C PRO A 91 -16.94 2.63 -8.92
N ARG A 92 -16.44 2.58 -10.16
CA ARG A 92 -17.26 2.44 -11.37
C ARG A 92 -16.88 1.23 -12.24
N GLY A 93 -16.24 0.22 -11.65
CA GLY A 93 -15.92 -1.01 -12.38
C GLY A 93 -14.78 -1.83 -11.78
N LYS A 94 -13.82 -2.20 -12.62
CA LYS A 94 -12.69 -3.06 -12.24
C LYS A 94 -11.37 -2.48 -12.75
N CYS A 95 -10.29 -2.73 -12.03
CA CYS A 95 -8.96 -2.34 -12.45
C CYS A 95 -8.45 -3.22 -13.59
N ASN A 96 -7.76 -2.62 -14.56
CA ASN A 96 -7.01 -3.36 -15.58
C ASN A 96 -5.51 -3.37 -15.27
N SER A 97 -4.73 -4.13 -16.06
CA SER A 97 -3.27 -4.23 -15.91
C SER A 97 -2.52 -2.91 -16.08
N LYS A 98 -3.14 -1.90 -16.71
CA LYS A 98 -2.58 -0.54 -16.89
C LYS A 98 -2.88 0.38 -15.69
N GLY A 99 -3.43 -0.13 -14.60
CA GLY A 99 -3.79 0.66 -13.42
C GLY A 99 -4.99 1.60 -13.65
N LYS A 100 -5.84 1.32 -14.66
CA LYS A 100 -7.04 2.13 -14.94
C LYS A 100 -8.30 1.43 -14.44
N CYS A 101 -9.22 2.20 -13.86
CA CYS A 101 -10.57 1.74 -13.55
C CYS A 101 -11.41 1.72 -14.83
N ILE A 102 -11.70 0.53 -15.35
CA ILE A 102 -12.54 0.34 -16.54
C ILE A 102 -13.97 0.00 -16.14
N LYS A 103 -14.95 0.64 -16.80
CA LYS A 103 -16.37 0.36 -16.57
C LYS A 103 -16.68 -1.09 -16.95
N LYS A 104 -17.56 -1.74 -16.19
CA LYS A 104 -18.20 -2.98 -16.66
C LYS A 104 -19.00 -2.60 -17.91
N LYS A 105 -18.81 -3.31 -19.02
CA LYS A 105 -19.81 -3.28 -20.10
C LYS A 105 -21.09 -3.84 -19.49
N SER A 106 -22.16 -3.05 -19.46
CA SER A 106 -23.49 -3.63 -19.27
C SER A 106 -23.73 -4.49 -20.50
N THR A 107 -23.78 -5.80 -20.29
CA THR A 107 -24.34 -6.74 -21.27
C THR A 107 -25.86 -6.66 -21.17
#